data_AF-A0A6L8TGS5-F1
#
_entry.id   AF-A0A6L8TGS5-F1
#
_cell.length_a   1.000
_cell.length_b   1.000
_cell.length_c   1.000
_cell.angle_alpha   90.00
_cell.angle_beta   90.00
_cell.angle_gamma   90.00
#
_symmetry.space_group_name_H-M   'P 1'
#
loop_
_entity.id
_entity.type
_entity.pdbx_description
1 polymer ?
#
loop_
_entity_poly.entity_id
_entity_poly.type
_entity_poly.pdbx_seq_one_letter_code
_entity_poly.pdbx_strand_id
1 'polypeptide(L)'
;MPDQKIENLLNLAMNALPQERAKSENLNVGYDPTTRLWDVIVKYSGPESGLGGERIQVVPLLGGYAVVTLPEAEISAYSVREQIEFIEKPKRLYFETFEEREASCILPVQNGADGLTGEGILVGIVDSGVDYFHPDFRNEDGSTRILRLWDQSVAGNPPKGYVSGTEYTKEEIDEALALGETEGRRLVPSGDFSGHGTAVLGIAAGNGRASDGVNRGVAYRSDLLVVKMGNPRENSFPRTTELMEGIDYLIRQAVKMRKPIVINVSFGNNYGSHEPYN
;
A
#
# COMPACT_ATOMS: atom_id res chain seq x y z
N MET A 1 -10.31 -33.26 -8.86
CA MET A 1 -10.95 -32.02 -9.35
C MET A 1 -10.11 -30.87 -8.83
N PRO A 2 -9.94 -29.77 -9.58
CA PRO A 2 -9.36 -28.56 -9.01
C PRO A 2 -10.19 -28.16 -7.78
N ASP A 3 -9.51 -27.83 -6.69
CA ASP A 3 -10.17 -27.40 -5.45
C ASP A 3 -10.94 -26.10 -5.74
N GLN A 4 -12.25 -26.10 -5.47
CA GLN A 4 -13.12 -24.95 -5.71
C GLN A 4 -12.75 -23.73 -4.86
N LYS A 5 -12.03 -23.93 -3.75
CA LYS A 5 -11.55 -22.86 -2.87
C LYS A 5 -10.21 -22.27 -3.32
N ILE A 6 -9.55 -22.84 -4.33
CA ILE A 6 -8.27 -22.36 -4.83
C ILE A 6 -8.48 -21.73 -6.20
N GLU A 7 -7.98 -20.50 -6.36
CA GLU A 7 -8.02 -19.80 -7.64
C GLU A 7 -7.42 -20.64 -8.78
N ASN A 8 -8.07 -20.64 -9.95
CA ASN A 8 -7.60 -21.33 -11.15
C ASN A 8 -6.16 -20.97 -11.55
N LEU A 9 -5.75 -19.71 -11.39
CA LEU A 9 -4.39 -19.29 -11.75
C LEU A 9 -3.36 -19.79 -10.73
N LEU A 10 -3.71 -19.86 -9.44
CA LEU A 10 -2.88 -20.51 -8.43
C LEU A 10 -2.79 -22.02 -8.69
N ASN A 11 -3.90 -22.69 -9.02
CA ASN A 11 -3.90 -24.09 -9.45
C ASN A 11 -2.99 -24.31 -10.67
N LEU A 12 -3.05 -23.43 -11.68
CA LEU A 12 -2.17 -23.49 -12.85
C LEU A 12 -0.70 -23.30 -12.46
N ALA A 13 -0.40 -22.35 -11.57
CA ALA A 13 0.95 -22.12 -11.07
C ALA A 13 1.50 -23.31 -10.26
N MET A 14 0.69 -23.99 -9.45
CA MET A 14 1.16 -25.16 -8.70
C MET A 14 1.40 -26.39 -9.60
N ASN A 15 0.66 -26.51 -10.71
CA ASN A 15 0.76 -27.67 -11.61
C ASN A 15 1.79 -27.51 -12.74
N ALA A 16 2.20 -26.29 -13.07
CA ALA A 16 3.18 -26.01 -14.11
C ALA A 16 4.61 -26.34 -13.64
N LEU A 17 5.46 -26.82 -14.56
CA LEU A 17 6.87 -27.05 -14.23
C LEU A 17 7.56 -25.72 -13.89
N PRO A 18 8.55 -25.69 -12.97
CA PRO A 18 9.23 -24.44 -12.59
C PRO A 18 9.80 -23.66 -13.79
N GLN A 19 10.27 -24.39 -14.81
CA GLN A 19 10.81 -23.82 -16.05
C GLN A 19 9.73 -23.12 -16.89
N GLU A 20 8.49 -23.58 -16.82
CA GLU A 20 7.34 -23.02 -17.54
C GLU A 20 6.78 -21.82 -16.78
N ARG A 21 6.73 -21.88 -15.44
CA ARG A 21 6.33 -20.73 -14.61
C ARG A 21 7.29 -19.57 -14.78
N ALA A 22 8.59 -19.85 -14.85
CA ALA A 22 9.62 -18.83 -15.05
C ALA A 22 9.49 -18.07 -16.39
N LYS A 23 8.84 -18.67 -17.40
CA LYS A 23 8.55 -18.01 -18.68
C LYS A 23 7.34 -17.07 -18.62
N SER A 24 6.56 -17.10 -17.53
CA SER A 24 5.40 -16.26 -17.33
C SER A 24 5.69 -15.18 -16.29
N GLU A 25 5.38 -13.93 -16.64
CA GLU A 25 5.46 -12.81 -15.71
C GLU A 25 4.43 -12.89 -14.56
N ASN A 26 3.42 -13.77 -14.69
CA ASN A 26 2.27 -13.85 -13.79
C ASN A 26 2.30 -15.08 -12.88
N LEU A 27 2.83 -16.22 -13.34
CA LEU A 27 2.69 -17.49 -12.63
C LEU A 27 3.53 -17.58 -11.35
N ASN A 28 4.64 -16.85 -11.25
CA ASN A 28 5.46 -16.82 -10.03
C ASN A 28 5.14 -15.62 -9.11
N VAL A 29 4.12 -14.81 -9.40
CA VAL A 29 3.75 -13.68 -8.54
C VAL A 29 3.21 -14.22 -7.22
N GLY A 30 3.94 -13.95 -6.13
CA GLY A 30 3.65 -14.51 -4.80
C GLY A 30 4.58 -15.64 -4.38
N TYR A 31 5.38 -16.20 -5.29
CA TYR A 31 6.24 -17.36 -4.99
C TYR A 31 7.71 -16.97 -4.80
N ASP A 32 8.33 -17.44 -3.72
CA ASP A 32 9.77 -17.35 -3.51
C ASP A 32 10.47 -18.68 -3.86
N PRO A 33 11.25 -18.74 -4.95
CA PRO A 33 11.92 -19.98 -5.36
C PRO A 33 13.03 -20.44 -4.40
N THR A 34 13.59 -19.53 -3.60
CA THR A 34 14.67 -19.84 -2.66
C THR A 34 14.13 -20.56 -1.42
N THR A 35 13.03 -20.06 -0.88
CA THR A 35 12.40 -20.60 0.34
C THR A 35 11.27 -21.58 0.04
N ARG A 36 10.77 -21.62 -1.20
CA ARG A 36 9.60 -22.38 -1.67
C ARG A 36 8.32 -22.03 -0.92
N LEU A 37 8.21 -20.77 -0.51
CA LEU A 37 7.04 -20.20 0.14
C LEU A 37 6.17 -19.46 -0.88
N TRP A 38 4.87 -19.47 -0.63
CA TRP A 38 3.89 -18.67 -1.33
C TRP A 38 3.30 -17.64 -0.38
N ASP A 39 3.23 -16.39 -0.83
CA ASP A 39 2.31 -15.38 -0.31
C ASP A 39 0.97 -15.54 -1.06
N VAL A 40 -0.10 -15.76 -0.32
CA VAL A 40 -1.47 -15.87 -0.87
C VAL A 40 -2.43 -14.96 -0.10
N ILE A 41 -3.46 -14.50 -0.79
CA ILE A 41 -4.58 -13.78 -0.20
C ILE A 41 -5.65 -14.81 0.15
N VAL A 42 -6.11 -14.78 1.39
CA VAL A 42 -7.09 -15.73 1.92
C VAL A 42 -8.33 -14.99 2.38
N LYS A 43 -9.49 -15.43 1.90
CA LYS A 43 -10.79 -15.08 2.47
C LYS A 43 -11.17 -16.14 3.50
N TYR A 44 -11.54 -15.72 4.70
CA TYR A 44 -11.90 -16.63 5.79
C TYR A 44 -13.07 -16.12 6.62
N SER A 45 -13.69 -17.06 7.34
CA SER A 45 -14.72 -16.82 8.35
C SER A 45 -14.32 -17.41 9.70
N GLY A 46 -14.81 -16.80 10.78
CA GLY A 46 -14.53 -17.25 12.14
C GLY A 46 -13.22 -16.70 12.72
N PRO A 47 -12.69 -17.31 13.79
CA PRO A 47 -11.56 -16.75 14.55
C PRO A 47 -10.21 -16.94 13.83
N GLU A 48 -9.37 -15.90 13.92
CA GLU A 48 -8.02 -15.85 13.32
C GLU A 48 -7.06 -16.92 13.90
N SER A 49 -7.32 -17.42 15.11
CA SER A 49 -6.44 -18.36 15.81
C SER A 49 -6.20 -19.67 15.06
N GLY A 50 -7.10 -20.04 14.15
CA GLY A 50 -6.99 -21.24 13.30
C GLY A 50 -6.27 -21.04 11.97
N LEU A 51 -5.89 -19.80 11.62
CA LEU A 51 -5.25 -19.48 10.34
C LEU A 51 -3.76 -19.78 10.35
N GLY A 52 -3.11 -19.67 11.51
CA GLY A 52 -1.68 -19.93 11.66
C GLY A 52 -1.32 -21.42 11.70
N GLY A 53 -0.03 -21.71 11.84
CA GLY A 53 0.49 -23.07 11.96
C GLY A 53 2.01 -23.10 11.92
N GLU A 54 2.58 -24.30 12.03
CA GLU A 54 4.03 -24.47 11.89
C GLU A 54 4.48 -24.05 10.48
N ARG A 55 5.37 -23.05 10.40
CA ARG A 55 5.84 -22.42 9.13
C ARG A 55 4.74 -21.68 8.33
N ILE A 56 3.59 -21.38 8.93
CA ILE A 56 2.52 -20.60 8.31
C ILE A 56 2.42 -19.25 9.03
N GLN A 57 2.81 -18.19 8.33
CA GLN A 57 2.72 -16.82 8.80
C GLN A 57 1.43 -16.18 8.29
N VAL A 58 0.76 -15.40 9.14
CA VAL A 58 -0.53 -14.79 8.83
C VAL A 58 -0.50 -13.33 9.23
N VAL A 59 -0.92 -12.47 8.30
CA VAL A 59 -1.23 -11.05 8.52
C VAL A 59 -2.74 -10.89 8.35
N PRO A 60 -3.50 -10.84 9.46
CA PRO A 60 -4.95 -10.63 9.39
C PRO A 60 -5.29 -9.21 8.96
N LEU A 61 -6.19 -9.09 7.99
CA LEU A 61 -6.70 -7.84 7.45
C LEU A 61 -8.19 -7.67 7.77
N LEU A 62 -8.67 -6.43 7.65
CA LEU A 62 -10.09 -6.11 7.77
C LEU A 62 -10.94 -6.88 6.73
N GLY A 63 -12.21 -7.12 7.06
CA GLY A 63 -13.17 -7.75 6.15
C GLY A 63 -13.04 -9.26 6.01
N GLY A 64 -12.35 -9.95 6.93
CA GLY A 64 -12.16 -11.41 6.86
C GLY A 64 -11.16 -11.82 5.79
N TYR A 65 -10.19 -10.96 5.49
CA TYR A 65 -9.07 -11.26 4.60
C TYR A 65 -7.79 -11.45 5.40
N ALA A 66 -6.85 -12.24 4.88
CA ALA A 66 -5.51 -12.34 5.42
C ALA A 66 -4.49 -12.51 4.30
N VAL A 67 -3.28 -11.97 4.49
CA VAL A 67 -2.11 -12.41 3.72
C VAL A 67 -1.47 -13.56 4.46
N VAL A 68 -1.30 -14.69 3.79
CA VAL A 68 -0.75 -15.91 4.38
C VAL A 68 0.49 -16.31 3.61
N THR A 69 1.61 -16.45 4.32
CA THR A 69 2.85 -17.00 3.78
C THR A 69 2.99 -18.45 4.25
N LEU A 70 2.97 -19.40 3.32
CA LEU A 70 3.00 -20.83 3.61
C LEU A 70 3.81 -21.63 2.57
N PRO A 71 4.36 -22.81 2.93
CA PRO A 71 5.02 -23.69 1.97
C PRO A 71 4.08 -24.15 0.86
N GLU A 72 4.59 -24.25 -0.37
CA GLU A 72 3.82 -24.74 -1.53
C GLU A 72 3.11 -26.08 -1.26
N ALA A 73 3.78 -26.99 -0.54
CA ALA A 73 3.25 -28.30 -0.18
C ALA A 73 2.05 -28.25 0.79
N GLU A 74 1.87 -27.16 1.54
CA GLU A 74 0.81 -27.01 2.54
C GLU A 74 -0.48 -26.43 1.96
N ILE A 75 -0.46 -25.83 0.75
CA ILE A 75 -1.60 -25.09 0.18
C ILE A 75 -2.87 -25.96 0.08
N SER A 76 -2.73 -27.21 -0.39
CA SER A 76 -3.87 -28.12 -0.52
C SER A 76 -4.44 -28.59 0.83
N ALA A 77 -3.59 -28.72 1.85
CA ALA A 77 -4.04 -29.03 3.21
C ALA A 77 -4.63 -27.79 3.90
N TYR A 78 -4.18 -26.60 3.51
CA TYR A 78 -4.67 -25.34 4.02
C TYR A 78 -6.09 -25.02 3.53
N SER A 79 -6.40 -25.26 2.25
CA SER A 79 -7.71 -24.95 1.65
C SER A 79 -8.87 -25.72 2.27
N VAL A 80 -8.63 -26.91 2.81
CA VAL A 80 -9.67 -27.74 3.43
C VAL A 80 -9.99 -27.36 4.88
N ARG A 81 -9.29 -26.38 5.47
CA ARG A 81 -9.63 -25.86 6.80
C ARG A 81 -11.04 -25.24 6.77
N GLU A 82 -11.81 -25.47 7.83
CA GLU A 82 -13.22 -25.04 7.92
C GLU A 82 -13.39 -23.53 7.76
N GLN A 83 -12.43 -22.75 8.27
CA GLN A 83 -12.46 -21.29 8.20
C GLN A 83 -12.24 -20.74 6.79
N ILE A 84 -11.64 -21.51 5.88
CA ILE A 84 -11.16 -21.00 4.60
C ILE A 84 -12.29 -20.99 3.59
N GLU A 85 -12.57 -19.82 3.04
CA GLU A 85 -13.56 -19.64 1.97
C GLU A 85 -12.89 -19.67 0.61
N PHE A 86 -11.76 -18.96 0.46
CA PHE A 86 -11.07 -18.84 -0.82
C PHE A 86 -9.58 -18.49 -0.66
N ILE A 87 -8.75 -18.95 -1.59
CA ILE A 87 -7.30 -18.69 -1.67
C ILE A 87 -6.95 -18.20 -3.07
N GLU A 88 -6.31 -17.03 -3.13
CA GLU A 88 -5.86 -16.39 -4.38
C GLU A 88 -4.36 -16.10 -4.33
N LYS A 89 -3.65 -16.23 -5.47
CA LYS A 89 -2.29 -15.70 -5.56
C LYS A 89 -2.32 -14.19 -5.89
N PRO A 90 -1.34 -13.41 -5.39
CA PRO A 90 -1.27 -11.99 -5.71
C PRO A 90 -1.11 -11.71 -7.21
N LYS A 91 -1.46 -10.48 -7.60
CA LYS A 91 -1.28 -9.93 -8.95
C LYS A 91 -0.31 -8.77 -8.91
N ARG A 92 0.41 -8.55 -10.02
CA ARG A 92 1.22 -7.34 -10.21
C ARG A 92 0.30 -6.14 -10.40
N LEU A 93 0.72 -4.99 -9.89
CA LEU A 93 0.08 -3.70 -10.11
C LEU A 93 0.95 -2.83 -11.00
N TYR A 94 0.35 -1.85 -11.65
CA TYR A 94 1.02 -0.86 -12.49
C TYR A 94 0.57 0.54 -12.09
N PHE A 95 1.38 1.55 -12.41
CA PHE A 95 0.99 2.94 -12.22
C PHE A 95 -0.15 3.33 -13.16
N GLU A 96 -1.15 4.01 -12.63
CA GLU A 96 -2.20 4.66 -13.42
C GLU A 96 -1.88 6.16 -13.47
N THR A 97 -1.33 6.63 -14.60
CA THR A 97 -0.99 8.04 -14.78
C THR A 97 -2.26 8.87 -14.97
N PHE A 98 -2.51 9.80 -14.04
CA PHE A 98 -3.55 10.82 -14.19
C PHE A 98 -2.98 12.09 -14.83
N GLU A 99 -3.40 12.41 -16.04
CA GLU A 99 -3.52 13.79 -16.49
C GLU A 99 -4.91 14.25 -16.04
N GLU A 100 -5.03 15.31 -15.22
CA GLU A 100 -6.22 16.19 -15.12
C GLU A 100 -6.22 17.04 -13.84
N ARG A 101 -5.79 18.31 -13.98
CA ARG A 101 -6.09 19.37 -12.99
C ARG A 101 -6.77 20.58 -13.64
N GLU A 102 -6.53 20.82 -14.93
CA GLU A 102 -7.14 21.94 -15.67
C GLU A 102 -8.63 21.69 -16.00
N ALA A 103 -9.07 20.44 -16.09
CA ALA A 103 -10.45 20.11 -16.46
C ALA A 103 -11.47 20.20 -15.29
N SER A 104 -11.02 20.11 -14.03
CA SER A 104 -11.92 19.84 -12.90
C SER A 104 -12.53 21.08 -12.21
N CYS A 105 -12.18 22.30 -12.66
CA CYS A 105 -12.70 23.56 -12.08
C CYS A 105 -12.61 23.62 -10.55
N ILE A 106 -11.52 23.12 -9.95
CA ILE A 106 -11.39 23.00 -8.48
C ILE A 106 -11.12 24.34 -7.76
N LEU A 107 -10.52 25.32 -8.46
CA LEU A 107 -10.09 26.59 -7.84
C LEU A 107 -11.23 27.40 -7.19
N PRO A 108 -12.45 27.51 -7.75
CA PRO A 108 -13.55 28.25 -7.14
C PRO A 108 -14.01 27.73 -5.78
N VAL A 109 -13.95 26.41 -5.52
CA VAL A 109 -14.41 25.83 -4.24
C VAL A 109 -13.39 25.97 -3.11
N GLN A 110 -12.15 26.34 -3.44
CA GLN A 110 -11.08 26.59 -2.46
C GLN A 110 -11.03 28.06 -2.02
N ASN A 111 -11.75 28.96 -2.70
CA ASN A 111 -11.70 30.40 -2.46
C ASN A 111 -12.86 30.88 -1.57
N GLY A 112 -12.60 31.89 -0.73
CA GLY A 112 -13.60 32.53 0.14
C GLY A 112 -13.51 32.12 1.61
N ALA A 113 -14.36 32.72 2.45
CA ALA A 113 -14.39 32.46 3.90
C ALA A 113 -14.84 31.03 4.27
N ASP A 114 -15.59 30.38 3.36
CA ASP A 114 -16.10 29.01 3.49
C ASP A 114 -15.37 28.01 2.55
N GLY A 115 -14.15 28.35 2.11
CA GLY A 115 -13.38 27.52 1.18
C GLY A 115 -13.08 26.13 1.73
N LEU A 116 -13.27 25.09 0.92
CA LEU A 116 -13.00 23.71 1.31
C LEU A 116 -11.50 23.41 1.15
N THR A 117 -10.82 23.22 2.28
CA THR A 117 -9.35 23.07 2.33
C THR A 117 -8.87 21.65 2.67
N GLY A 118 -9.79 20.78 3.10
CA GLY A 118 -9.47 19.45 3.64
C GLY A 118 -8.99 19.46 5.10
N GLU A 119 -9.04 20.60 5.79
CA GLU A 119 -8.69 20.70 7.21
C GLU A 119 -9.52 19.73 8.06
N GLY A 120 -8.85 18.99 8.96
CA GLY A 120 -9.48 17.94 9.78
C GLY A 120 -9.71 16.59 9.08
N ILE A 121 -9.42 16.49 7.78
CA ILE A 121 -9.51 15.25 6.99
C ILE A 121 -8.11 14.67 6.78
N LEU A 122 -8.00 13.34 6.87
CA LEU A 122 -6.80 12.62 6.48
C LEU A 122 -6.81 12.34 4.98
N VAL A 123 -5.68 12.60 4.32
CA VAL A 123 -5.41 12.12 2.96
C VAL A 123 -4.38 11.00 3.05
N GLY A 124 -4.83 9.79 2.71
CA GLY A 124 -4.01 8.60 2.64
C GLY A 124 -3.59 8.29 1.21
N ILE A 125 -2.33 7.91 1.00
CA ILE A 125 -1.89 7.34 -0.29
C ILE A 125 -1.24 5.98 -0.06
N VAL A 126 -1.50 5.06 -0.98
CA VAL A 126 -0.72 3.83 -1.14
C VAL A 126 -0.07 3.89 -2.51
N ASP A 127 1.21 4.27 -2.56
CA ASP A 127 1.89 4.61 -3.81
C ASP A 127 3.40 4.24 -3.82
N SER A 128 4.21 4.83 -4.71
CA SER A 128 5.68 4.69 -4.76
C SER A 128 6.41 5.39 -3.60
N GLY A 129 5.66 6.06 -2.73
CA GLY A 129 6.13 6.80 -1.58
C GLY A 129 5.94 8.29 -1.71
N VAL A 130 6.73 9.06 -0.95
CA VAL A 130 6.72 10.52 -1.00
C VAL A 130 8.14 11.05 -0.78
N ASP A 131 8.50 12.12 -1.48
CA ASP A 131 9.61 12.96 -1.05
C ASP A 131 9.17 13.85 0.13
N TYR A 132 9.38 13.36 1.36
CA TYR A 132 8.99 14.09 2.56
C TYR A 132 9.80 15.38 2.81
N PHE A 133 10.91 15.59 2.10
CA PHE A 133 11.66 16.86 2.14
C PHE A 133 10.99 17.97 1.31
N HIS A 134 10.07 17.62 0.42
CA HIS A 134 9.42 18.58 -0.47
C HIS A 134 8.65 19.66 0.33
N PRO A 135 8.85 20.97 0.03
CA PRO A 135 8.22 22.06 0.77
C PRO A 135 6.69 21.96 0.87
N ASP A 136 6.06 21.33 -0.11
CA ASP A 136 4.61 21.23 -0.17
C ASP A 136 4.03 20.32 0.91
N PHE A 137 4.79 19.40 1.49
CA PHE A 137 4.29 18.47 2.52
C PHE A 137 4.65 18.92 3.94
N ARG A 138 5.03 20.19 4.09
CA ARG A 138 5.46 20.79 5.35
C ARG A 138 4.53 21.93 5.77
N ASN A 139 4.34 22.10 7.07
CA ASN A 139 3.67 23.23 7.69
C ASN A 139 4.51 24.52 7.54
N GLU A 140 3.91 25.66 7.87
CA GLU A 140 4.58 26.97 7.84
C GLU A 140 5.78 27.05 8.79
N ASP A 141 5.71 26.35 9.93
CA ASP A 141 6.81 26.23 10.90
C ASP A 141 7.95 25.31 10.42
N GLY A 142 7.79 24.66 9.26
CA GLY A 142 8.75 23.75 8.67
C GLY A 142 8.61 22.29 9.12
N SER A 143 7.72 21.97 10.06
CA SER A 143 7.39 20.58 10.43
C SER A 143 6.63 19.86 9.32
N THR A 144 6.61 18.53 9.30
CA THR A 144 5.91 17.72 8.31
C THR A 144 4.39 17.71 8.57
N ARG A 145 3.61 17.58 7.49
CA ARG A 145 2.18 17.23 7.54
C ARG A 145 1.93 15.71 7.51
N ILE A 146 2.98 14.92 7.29
CA ILE A 146 2.90 13.47 7.26
C ILE A 146 2.89 12.94 8.70
N LEU A 147 1.74 12.42 9.12
CA LEU A 147 1.56 11.88 10.48
C LEU A 147 2.20 10.51 10.65
N ARG A 148 2.15 9.69 9.58
CA ARG A 148 2.78 8.39 9.50
C ARG A 148 3.24 8.12 8.08
N LEU A 149 4.42 7.52 7.95
CA LEU A 149 4.94 6.97 6.70
C LEU A 149 5.32 5.52 6.93
N TRP A 150 4.67 4.58 6.25
CA TRP A 150 5.09 3.19 6.25
C TRP A 150 5.79 2.88 4.93
N ASP A 151 7.10 2.58 4.99
CA ASP A 151 7.85 2.09 3.83
C ASP A 151 7.98 0.57 3.91
N GLN A 152 7.19 -0.14 3.10
CA GLN A 152 7.20 -1.60 3.03
C GLN A 152 8.51 -2.16 2.46
N SER A 153 9.32 -1.34 1.78
CA SER A 153 10.61 -1.76 1.21
C SER A 153 11.79 -1.68 2.18
N VAL A 154 11.65 -0.93 3.28
CA VAL A 154 12.74 -0.77 4.26
C VAL A 154 12.58 -1.79 5.38
N ALA A 155 13.49 -2.77 5.43
CA ALA A 155 13.51 -3.74 6.52
C ALA A 155 13.81 -3.05 7.87
N GLY A 156 13.03 -3.39 8.90
CA GLY A 156 13.23 -2.80 10.22
C GLY A 156 12.06 -3.03 11.15
N ASN A 157 11.35 -1.95 11.46
CA ASN A 157 10.32 -1.90 12.50
C ASN A 157 8.91 -1.79 11.88
N PRO A 158 8.29 -2.91 11.45
CA PRO A 158 6.99 -2.87 10.82
C PRO A 158 5.91 -2.40 11.81
N PRO A 159 4.83 -1.76 11.33
CA PRO A 159 3.72 -1.44 12.20
C PRO A 159 3.15 -2.70 12.85
N LYS A 160 2.59 -2.55 14.07
CA LYS A 160 2.03 -3.69 14.82
C LYS A 160 0.98 -4.43 13.99
N GLY A 161 1.21 -5.73 13.79
CA GLY A 161 0.32 -6.63 13.04
C GLY A 161 0.82 -6.97 11.64
N TYR A 162 1.85 -6.26 11.15
CA TYR A 162 2.51 -6.54 9.87
C TYR A 162 3.91 -7.13 10.11
N VAL A 163 4.48 -7.70 9.05
CA VAL A 163 5.68 -8.54 9.13
C VAL A 163 6.90 -7.92 8.45
N SER A 164 6.69 -6.89 7.62
CA SER A 164 7.71 -6.28 6.78
C SER A 164 7.58 -4.75 6.71
N GLY A 165 8.66 -4.10 6.30
CA GLY A 165 8.73 -2.64 6.22
C GLY A 165 9.11 -1.97 7.53
N THR A 166 9.12 -0.64 7.49
CA THR A 166 9.39 0.23 8.64
C THR A 166 8.40 1.38 8.68
N GLU A 167 7.74 1.56 9.82
CA GLU A 167 6.89 2.72 10.10
C GLU A 167 7.74 3.87 10.67
N TYR A 168 7.55 5.05 10.11
CA TYR A 168 8.10 6.31 10.61
C TYR A 168 6.98 7.21 11.09
N THR A 169 7.21 7.81 12.24
CA THR A 169 6.34 8.74 12.94
C THR A 169 6.55 10.18 12.45
N LYS A 170 5.57 11.05 12.69
CA LYS A 170 5.74 12.50 12.48
C LYS A 170 7.00 13.02 13.16
N GLU A 171 7.24 12.58 14.39
CA GLU A 171 8.37 13.02 15.21
C GLU A 171 9.71 12.64 14.58
N GLU A 172 9.85 11.41 14.09
CA GLU A 172 11.08 10.95 13.39
C GLU A 172 11.28 11.67 12.05
N ILE A 173 10.18 11.95 11.32
CA ILE A 173 10.26 12.72 10.07
C ILE A 173 10.66 14.17 10.35
N ASP A 174 10.12 14.79 11.40
CA ASP A 174 10.49 16.15 11.82
C ASP A 174 11.96 16.22 12.27
N GLU A 175 12.44 15.22 12.99
CA GLU A 175 13.85 15.09 13.34
C GLU A 175 14.72 14.96 12.08
N ALA A 176 14.33 14.10 11.13
CA ALA A 176 15.03 13.95 9.86
C ALA A 176 15.07 15.27 9.07
N LEU A 177 13.96 16.02 9.03
CA LEU A 177 13.89 17.33 8.37
C LEU A 177 14.84 18.34 9.02
N ALA A 178 14.97 18.32 10.36
CA ALA A 178 15.85 19.23 11.10
C ALA A 178 17.34 18.93 10.87
N LEU A 179 17.71 17.67 10.61
CA LEU A 179 19.07 17.24 10.28
C LEU A 179 19.50 17.61 8.85
N GLY A 180 18.55 18.03 8.00
CA GLY A 180 18.79 18.28 6.59
C GLY A 180 18.85 16.99 5.77
N GLU A 181 18.83 17.12 4.44
CA GLU A 181 18.53 15.98 3.56
C GLU A 181 19.48 14.79 3.70
N THR A 182 20.80 15.04 3.72
CA THR A 182 21.81 13.97 3.77
C THR A 182 21.72 13.14 5.06
N GLU A 183 21.65 13.79 6.22
CA GLU A 183 21.61 13.09 7.51
C GLU A 183 20.19 12.62 7.85
N GLY A 184 19.17 13.39 7.48
CA GLY A 184 17.77 13.01 7.64
C GLY A 184 17.40 11.74 6.87
N ARG A 185 17.90 11.58 5.62
CA ARG A 185 17.72 10.33 4.86
C ARG A 185 18.49 9.13 5.43
N ARG A 186 19.39 9.33 6.40
CA ARG A 186 19.96 8.20 7.17
C ARG A 186 19.04 7.77 8.32
N LEU A 187 18.33 8.72 8.94
CA LEU A 187 17.36 8.45 9.99
C LEU A 187 16.05 7.87 9.43
N VAL A 188 15.52 8.51 8.39
CA VAL A 188 14.32 8.08 7.65
C VAL A 188 14.74 7.79 6.20
N PRO A 189 15.26 6.58 5.89
CA PRO A 189 15.73 6.18 4.56
C PRO A 189 14.58 5.86 3.58
N SER A 190 13.42 6.48 3.77
CA SER A 190 12.32 6.47 2.80
C SER A 190 12.51 7.58 1.78
N GLY A 191 12.08 7.31 0.55
CA GLY A 191 12.11 8.25 -0.55
C GLY A 191 11.34 7.71 -1.74
N ASP A 192 10.81 8.63 -2.54
CA ASP A 192 10.09 8.32 -3.78
C ASP A 192 11.03 8.49 -4.98
N PHE A 193 11.65 7.39 -5.39
CA PHE A 193 12.56 7.38 -6.54
C PHE A 193 11.83 7.37 -7.90
N SER A 194 10.54 7.04 -7.91
CA SER A 194 9.72 7.11 -9.11
C SER A 194 9.18 8.52 -9.36
N GLY A 195 8.97 9.29 -8.29
CA GLY A 195 8.30 10.61 -8.31
C GLY A 195 6.77 10.52 -8.45
N HIS A 196 6.21 9.34 -8.69
CA HIS A 196 4.79 9.15 -8.95
C HIS A 196 3.94 9.48 -7.73
N GLY A 197 4.23 8.87 -6.58
CA GLY A 197 3.51 9.10 -5.33
C GLY A 197 3.64 10.54 -4.83
N THR A 198 4.79 11.18 -5.03
CA THR A 198 5.02 12.59 -4.74
C THR A 198 4.12 13.48 -5.60
N ALA A 199 4.01 13.20 -6.90
CA ALA A 199 3.14 13.95 -7.81
C ALA A 199 1.65 13.76 -7.47
N VAL A 200 1.23 12.51 -7.23
CA VAL A 200 -0.13 12.16 -6.81
C VAL A 200 -0.51 12.88 -5.51
N LEU A 201 0.36 12.84 -4.50
CA LEU A 201 0.12 13.52 -3.23
C LEU A 201 0.12 15.05 -3.39
N GLY A 202 0.95 15.58 -4.29
CA GLY A 202 0.96 17.00 -4.65
C GLY A 202 -0.39 17.46 -5.19
N ILE A 203 -0.97 16.72 -6.13
CA ILE A 203 -2.31 17.00 -6.68
C ILE A 203 -3.36 16.89 -5.58
N ALA A 204 -3.33 15.82 -4.79
CA ALA A 204 -4.34 15.56 -3.77
C ALA A 204 -4.30 16.58 -2.63
N ALA A 205 -3.12 16.90 -2.10
CA ALA A 205 -2.98 17.59 -0.81
C ALA A 205 -1.74 18.49 -0.67
N GLY A 206 -0.94 18.73 -1.72
CA GLY A 206 0.20 19.64 -1.66
C GLY A 206 -0.22 21.06 -1.29
N ASN A 207 0.50 21.74 -0.39
CA ASN A 207 0.10 23.10 0.02
C ASN A 207 0.51 24.21 -0.95
N GLY A 208 1.26 23.85 -2.01
CA GLY A 208 1.71 24.76 -3.06
C GLY A 208 2.85 25.70 -2.63
N ARG A 209 3.48 25.49 -1.47
CA ARG A 209 4.53 26.37 -0.93
C ARG A 209 5.75 26.49 -1.85
N ALA A 210 6.11 25.43 -2.58
CA ALA A 210 7.19 25.46 -3.56
C ALA A 210 6.87 26.31 -4.81
N SER A 211 5.64 26.80 -4.93
CA SER A 211 5.12 27.49 -6.11
C SER A 211 4.30 28.74 -5.78
N ASP A 212 4.47 29.30 -4.57
CA ASP A 212 3.68 30.44 -4.08
C ASP A 212 2.15 30.25 -4.21
N GLY A 213 1.71 29.00 -4.06
CA GLY A 213 0.31 28.60 -4.13
C GLY A 213 -0.22 28.31 -5.54
N VAL A 214 0.57 28.49 -6.60
CA VAL A 214 0.15 28.20 -8.00
C VAL A 214 -0.18 26.71 -8.17
N ASN A 215 0.70 25.83 -7.72
CA ASN A 215 0.54 24.38 -7.82
C ASN A 215 -0.07 23.75 -6.55
N ARG A 216 -0.93 24.47 -5.83
CA ARG A 216 -1.63 23.96 -4.65
C ARG A 216 -2.57 22.79 -5.00
N GLY A 217 -2.52 21.73 -4.21
CA GLY A 217 -3.39 20.57 -4.30
C GLY A 217 -4.81 20.84 -3.79
N VAL A 218 -5.69 19.84 -3.94
CA VAL A 218 -7.12 19.97 -3.64
C VAL A 218 -7.38 20.16 -2.13
N ALA A 219 -6.84 19.27 -1.31
CA ALA A 219 -7.02 19.21 0.14
C ALA A 219 -5.76 19.71 0.87
N TYR A 220 -5.35 20.94 0.55
CA TYR A 220 -4.05 21.51 0.90
C TYR A 220 -3.80 21.75 2.40
N ARG A 221 -4.82 21.62 3.25
CA ARG A 221 -4.70 21.65 4.73
C ARG A 221 -4.90 20.29 5.40
N SER A 222 -5.04 19.21 4.63
CA SER A 222 -5.15 17.87 5.19
C SER A 222 -3.84 17.40 5.83
N ASP A 223 -4.01 16.58 6.86
CA ASP A 223 -2.96 15.73 7.44
C ASP A 223 -2.75 14.51 6.54
N LEU A 224 -1.51 14.04 6.42
CA LEU A 224 -1.14 13.03 5.42
C LEU A 224 -0.77 11.70 6.09
N LEU A 225 -1.20 10.61 5.48
CA LEU A 225 -0.74 9.26 5.79
C LEU A 225 -0.20 8.63 4.52
N VAL A 226 1.01 8.08 4.59
CA VAL A 226 1.69 7.57 3.39
C VAL A 226 2.08 6.12 3.58
N VAL A 227 1.73 5.29 2.61
CA VAL A 227 2.30 3.95 2.45
C VAL A 227 3.08 3.93 1.16
N LYS A 228 4.38 3.69 1.27
CA LYS A 228 5.23 3.34 0.13
C LYS A 228 5.17 1.84 -0.04
N MET A 229 4.64 1.39 -1.17
CA MET A 229 4.57 -0.03 -1.47
C MET A 229 5.95 -0.64 -1.68
N GLY A 230 6.12 -1.85 -1.15
CA GLY A 230 7.36 -2.59 -1.27
C GLY A 230 7.53 -3.13 -2.69
N ASN A 231 8.77 -3.17 -3.18
CA ASN A 231 9.10 -3.91 -4.40
C ASN A 231 9.49 -5.34 -4.00
N PRO A 232 8.80 -6.38 -4.48
CA PRO A 232 9.20 -7.77 -4.24
C PRO A 232 10.40 -8.15 -5.14
N ARG A 233 11.59 -7.61 -4.84
CA ARG A 233 12.91 -7.89 -5.49
C ARG A 233 13.09 -7.22 -6.87
N GLU A 234 14.35 -7.15 -7.34
CA GLU A 234 14.81 -6.41 -8.53
C GLU A 234 13.84 -6.52 -9.72
N ASN A 235 13.43 -5.37 -10.27
CA ASN A 235 12.55 -5.24 -11.44
C ASN A 235 11.12 -5.80 -11.28
N SER A 236 10.59 -5.83 -10.06
CA SER A 236 9.18 -6.16 -9.82
C SER A 236 8.39 -4.94 -9.34
N PHE A 237 7.14 -4.86 -9.80
CA PHE A 237 6.16 -3.91 -9.30
C PHE A 237 5.51 -4.43 -8.00
N PRO A 238 4.95 -3.53 -7.17
CA PRO A 238 4.10 -3.90 -6.04
C PRO A 238 3.00 -4.88 -6.41
N ARG A 239 2.62 -5.74 -5.46
CA ARG A 239 1.54 -6.71 -5.64
C ARG A 239 0.30 -6.29 -4.89
N THR A 240 -0.80 -6.98 -5.17
CA THR A 240 -2.07 -6.82 -4.46
C THR A 240 -1.96 -7.06 -2.95
N THR A 241 -1.01 -7.88 -2.47
CA THR A 241 -0.74 -8.06 -1.03
C THR A 241 -0.26 -6.77 -0.38
N GLU A 242 0.76 -6.13 -0.96
CA GLU A 242 1.32 -4.87 -0.47
C GLU A 242 0.26 -3.75 -0.45
N LEU A 243 -0.58 -3.69 -1.50
CA LEU A 243 -1.69 -2.75 -1.59
C LEU A 243 -2.75 -3.00 -0.49
N MET A 244 -3.20 -4.25 -0.33
CA MET A 244 -4.23 -4.60 0.66
C MET A 244 -3.75 -4.31 2.09
N GLU A 245 -2.51 -4.65 2.41
CA GLU A 245 -1.91 -4.30 3.70
C GLU A 245 -1.81 -2.78 3.88
N GLY A 246 -1.43 -2.03 2.84
CA GLY A 246 -1.35 -0.57 2.87
C GLY A 246 -2.71 0.09 3.16
N ILE A 247 -3.77 -0.37 2.49
CA ILE A 247 -5.14 0.13 2.73
C ILE A 247 -5.60 -0.22 4.16
N ASP A 248 -5.39 -1.47 4.59
CA ASP A 248 -5.75 -1.92 5.95
C ASP A 248 -5.05 -1.07 7.01
N TYR A 249 -3.75 -0.80 6.83
CA TYR A 249 -2.96 0.06 7.69
C TYR A 249 -3.54 1.48 7.79
N LEU A 250 -3.81 2.13 6.64
CA LEU A 250 -4.36 3.48 6.60
C LEU A 250 -5.71 3.59 7.30
N ILE A 251 -6.61 2.63 7.07
CA ILE A 251 -7.92 2.58 7.74
C ILE A 251 -7.73 2.42 9.26
N ARG A 252 -6.84 1.55 9.70
CA ARG A 252 -6.55 1.37 11.14
C ARG A 252 -5.97 2.63 11.77
N GLN A 253 -5.08 3.35 11.08
CA GLN A 253 -4.56 4.64 11.57
C GLN A 253 -5.68 5.68 11.69
N ALA A 254 -6.54 5.79 10.67
CA ALA A 254 -7.68 6.71 10.70
C ALA A 254 -8.63 6.43 11.88
N VAL A 255 -8.94 5.15 12.14
CA VAL A 255 -9.73 4.72 13.30
C VAL A 255 -9.04 5.06 14.63
N LYS A 256 -7.74 4.76 14.76
CA LYS A 256 -6.95 5.11 15.96
C LYS A 256 -6.97 6.62 16.23
N MET A 257 -6.86 7.42 15.17
CA MET A 257 -6.86 8.89 15.24
C MET A 257 -8.28 9.48 15.34
N ARG A 258 -9.32 8.68 15.15
CA ARG A 258 -10.74 9.09 15.09
C ARG A 258 -10.98 10.21 14.07
N LYS A 259 -10.33 10.13 12.91
CA LYS A 259 -10.46 11.10 11.82
C LYS A 259 -11.01 10.43 10.56
N PRO A 260 -11.84 11.12 9.77
CA PRO A 260 -12.23 10.64 8.44
C PRO A 260 -11.00 10.60 7.53
N ILE A 261 -10.98 9.65 6.60
CA ILE A 261 -9.89 9.46 5.65
C ILE A 261 -10.42 9.28 4.23
N VAL A 262 -9.72 9.89 3.27
CA VAL A 262 -9.82 9.56 1.84
C VAL A 262 -8.52 8.85 1.46
N ILE A 263 -8.61 7.67 0.87
CA ILE A 263 -7.44 6.90 0.42
C ILE A 263 -7.41 6.95 -1.11
N ASN A 264 -6.33 7.48 -1.65
CA ASN A 264 -6.06 7.41 -3.08
C ASN A 264 -5.21 6.18 -3.41
N VAL A 265 -5.63 5.44 -4.42
CA VAL A 265 -4.93 4.27 -4.96
C VAL A 265 -4.72 4.52 -6.45
N SER A 266 -3.54 5.04 -6.81
CA SER A 266 -3.15 5.27 -8.21
C SER A 266 -2.37 4.08 -8.79
N PHE A 267 -2.77 2.89 -8.37
CA PHE A 267 -2.26 1.61 -8.84
C PHE A 267 -3.41 0.73 -9.30
N GLY A 268 -3.22 0.06 -10.42
CA GLY A 268 -4.25 -0.77 -11.04
C GLY A 268 -3.68 -1.98 -11.75
N ASN A 269 -4.58 -2.89 -12.12
CA ASN A 269 -4.35 -3.87 -13.16
C ASN A 269 -5.70 -4.21 -13.83
N ASN A 270 -5.63 -4.84 -15.00
CA ASN A 270 -6.81 -5.29 -15.76
C ASN A 270 -7.05 -6.80 -15.60
N TYR A 271 -6.76 -7.36 -14.42
CA TYR A 271 -6.88 -8.80 -14.18
C TYR A 271 -8.24 -9.18 -13.64
N GLY A 272 -8.92 -10.13 -14.30
CA GLY A 272 -10.19 -10.72 -13.86
C GLY A 272 -11.37 -10.37 -14.76
N SER A 273 -12.54 -10.95 -14.47
CA SER A 273 -13.79 -10.57 -15.13
C SER A 273 -14.25 -9.20 -14.63
N HIS A 274 -14.74 -8.36 -15.54
CA HIS A 274 -15.34 -7.07 -15.19
C HIS A 274 -16.86 -7.15 -14.93
N GLU A 275 -17.44 -8.35 -15.01
CA GLU A 275 -18.81 -8.59 -14.57
C GLU A 275 -18.81 -8.87 -13.06
N PRO A 276 -19.55 -8.10 -12.24
CA PRO A 276 -19.73 -8.44 -10.85
C PRO A 276 -20.46 -9.78 -10.75
N TYR A 277 -19.97 -10.69 -9.91
CA TYR A 277 -20.66 -11.94 -9.61
C TYR A 277 -22.03 -11.61 -8.99
N ASN A 278 -23.11 -11.88 -9.73
CA ASN A 278 -24.49 -11.87 -9.24
C ASN A 278 -24.85 -13.21 -8.60
#